data_AF-A0A840ZGM7-F1
#
_entry.id   AF-A0A840ZGM7-F1
#
_cell.length_a   1.000
_cell.length_b   1.000
_cell.length_c   1.000
_cell.angle_alpha   90.00
_cell.angle_beta   90.00
_cell.angle_gamma   90.00
#
_symmetry.space_group_name_H-M   'P 1'
#
loop_
_entity.id
_entity.type
_entity.pdbx_description
1 polymer ?
#
loop_
_entity_poly.entity_id
_entity_poly.type
_entity_poly.pdbx_seq_one_letter_code
_entity_poly.pdbx_strand_id
1 'polypeptide(L)'
;MLFVALLLATPALAQVRGVELRVPRAFGYFLGDLVQVQADIRVDPGFTVQRPSLPKPGPVTYWLDLRAVTVEERREGDAPLIRLRLTYQDFYAALDSRTLDVPGFAVTIQSDGKEGLTTAIAQVPAWKIGVSPLREVQPERRDDPAEYLLPDGRAPRLDPQPATATALTLLALTALALVPLARDRAWGPFAPRRGRPFALGLKALRRAKRKARGDDLTREAFLVLHRALDATAGRRVLADDLPLFLADHPTFRGQEEGLKKFFAASRRAFFGRETEAAARDCPLRDVEALLGRLAAAERSA
;
A
#
# COMPACT_ATOMS: atom_id res chain seq x y z
N MET A 1 38.85 49.42 28.83
CA MET A 1 39.25 48.40 27.83
C MET A 1 38.00 47.68 27.36
N LEU A 2 37.54 47.94 26.13
CA LEU A 2 36.41 47.23 25.53
C LEU A 2 36.69 47.06 24.03
N PHE A 3 36.47 45.82 23.57
CA PHE A 3 36.93 45.21 22.34
C PHE A 3 36.61 45.99 21.05
N VAL A 4 37.65 46.28 20.27
CA VAL A 4 37.53 46.64 18.84
C VAL A 4 37.23 45.35 18.07
N ALA A 5 36.04 45.26 17.48
CA ALA A 5 35.68 44.19 16.56
C ALA A 5 36.48 44.39 15.25
N LEU A 6 37.52 43.58 15.09
CA LEU A 6 38.27 43.49 13.84
C LEU A 6 37.38 42.79 12.81
N LEU A 7 36.74 43.59 11.94
CA LEU A 7 36.13 43.11 10.70
C LEU A 7 37.24 42.55 9.82
N LEU A 8 37.53 41.26 9.98
CA LEU A 8 38.31 40.49 9.03
C LEU A 8 37.48 40.41 7.75
N ALA A 9 37.76 41.31 6.81
CA ALA A 9 37.37 41.14 5.42
C ALA A 9 38.03 39.83 4.95
N THR A 10 37.23 38.77 4.92
CA THR A 10 37.62 37.51 4.27
C THR A 10 37.81 37.84 2.79
N PRO A 11 38.97 37.55 2.18
CA PRO A 11 39.09 37.69 0.74
C PRO A 11 38.09 36.69 0.14
N ALA A 12 37.21 37.20 -0.72
CA ALA A 12 36.18 36.41 -1.37
C ALA A 12 36.83 35.32 -2.24
N LEU A 13 36.95 34.11 -1.70
CA LEU A 13 37.26 32.90 -2.46
C LEU A 13 35.95 32.34 -3.04
N ALA A 14 35.37 33.05 -4.01
CA ALA A 14 34.18 32.58 -4.73
C ALA A 14 34.27 32.86 -6.25
N GLN A 15 35.42 32.59 -6.86
CA GLN A 15 35.78 33.05 -8.22
C GLN A 15 35.01 32.35 -9.36
N VAL A 16 34.51 31.12 -9.15
CA VAL A 16 33.64 30.36 -10.07
C VAL A 16 32.33 30.05 -9.36
N ARG A 17 31.21 30.60 -9.84
CA ARG A 17 29.88 30.40 -9.24
C ARG A 17 29.21 29.11 -9.69
N GLY A 18 29.55 28.60 -10.87
CA GLY A 18 29.04 27.32 -11.37
C GLY A 18 29.38 27.09 -12.84
N VAL A 19 29.38 25.82 -13.24
CA VAL A 19 29.55 25.37 -14.62
C VAL A 19 28.34 24.54 -15.01
N GLU A 20 27.65 24.97 -16.06
CA GLU A 20 26.46 24.30 -16.59
C GLU A 20 26.76 23.79 -18.00
N LEU A 21 26.62 22.49 -18.21
CA LEU A 21 26.83 21.88 -19.51
C LEU A 21 25.48 21.63 -20.19
N ARG A 22 25.31 22.16 -21.40
CA ARG A 22 24.12 21.97 -22.23
C ARG A 22 24.49 21.23 -23.49
N VAL A 23 23.83 20.10 -23.67
CA VAL A 23 23.98 19.23 -24.84
C VAL A 23 22.61 19.20 -25.53
N PRO A 24 22.43 19.88 -26.68
CA PRO A 24 21.12 19.99 -27.33
C PRO A 24 20.51 18.63 -27.71
N ARG A 25 21.36 17.65 -28.03
CA ARG A 25 20.97 16.28 -28.36
C ARG A 25 21.91 15.30 -27.67
N ALA A 26 21.39 14.44 -26.81
CA ALA A 26 22.19 13.50 -26.03
C ALA A 26 22.35 12.12 -26.68
N PHE A 27 21.61 11.80 -27.75
CA PHE A 27 21.63 10.48 -28.39
C PHE A 27 21.27 10.51 -29.88
N GLY A 28 21.60 9.43 -30.59
CA GLY A 28 21.29 9.21 -32.00
C GLY A 28 22.35 9.78 -32.94
N TYR A 29 23.58 9.94 -32.45
CA TYR A 29 24.72 10.30 -33.29
C TYR A 29 25.23 9.09 -34.04
N PHE A 30 25.59 9.30 -35.30
CA PHE A 30 26.21 8.30 -36.14
C PHE A 30 27.68 8.65 -36.38
N LEU A 31 28.42 7.67 -36.89
CA LEU A 31 29.79 7.87 -37.35
C LEU A 31 29.89 9.10 -38.27
N GLY A 32 30.75 10.04 -37.91
CA GLY A 32 31.04 11.26 -38.66
C GLY A 32 30.21 12.47 -38.23
N ASP A 33 29.20 12.30 -37.37
CA ASP A 33 28.33 13.39 -36.94
C ASP A 33 29.08 14.45 -36.11
N LEU A 34 28.59 15.68 -36.20
CA LEU A 34 29.05 16.79 -35.38
C LEU A 34 28.20 16.92 -34.12
N VAL A 35 28.86 16.87 -32.97
CA VAL A 35 28.24 17.01 -31.66
C VAL A 35 28.50 18.41 -31.12
N GLN A 36 27.44 19.21 -31.00
CA GLN A 36 27.52 20.56 -30.47
C GLN A 36 27.26 20.58 -28.98
N VAL A 37 28.12 21.27 -28.24
CA VAL A 37 28.06 21.35 -26.79
C VAL A 37 28.28 22.78 -26.34
N GLN A 38 27.52 23.21 -25.35
CA GLN A 38 27.66 24.52 -24.75
C GLN A 38 28.02 24.35 -23.27
N ALA A 39 29.16 24.89 -22.85
CA ALA A 39 29.52 25.01 -21.45
C ALA A 39 29.40 26.47 -21.01
N ASP A 40 28.49 26.72 -20.07
CA ASP A 40 28.17 28.02 -19.50
C ASP A 40 28.85 28.13 -18.13
N ILE A 41 29.89 28.96 -18.04
CA ILE A 41 30.71 29.17 -16.84
C ILE A 41 30.33 30.52 -16.23
N ARG A 42 29.72 30.50 -15.05
CA ARG A 42 29.36 31.71 -14.29
C ARG A 42 30.54 32.14 -13.42
N VAL A 43 31.01 33.36 -13.60
CA VAL A 43 32.18 33.91 -12.90
C VAL A 43 31.82 35.21 -12.18
N ASP A 44 32.69 35.65 -11.28
CA ASP A 44 32.57 36.99 -10.69
C ASP A 44 32.98 38.10 -11.67
N PRO A 45 32.54 39.35 -11.45
CA PRO A 45 32.98 40.51 -12.24
C PRO A 45 34.51 40.64 -12.30
N GLY A 46 35.05 40.89 -13.50
CA GLY A 46 36.49 41.08 -13.72
C GLY A 46 37.27 39.83 -14.14
N PHE A 47 36.66 38.65 -14.08
CA PHE A 47 37.28 37.41 -14.54
C PHE A 47 37.09 37.18 -16.04
N THR A 48 38.19 36.82 -16.72
CA THR A 48 38.26 36.51 -18.15
C THR A 48 38.92 35.14 -18.36
N VAL A 49 38.64 34.48 -19.49
CA VAL A 49 39.25 33.18 -19.79
C VAL A 49 40.71 33.34 -20.21
N GLN A 50 41.60 32.54 -19.62
CA GLN A 50 42.93 32.35 -20.19
C GLN A 50 42.82 31.49 -21.45
N ARG A 51 42.92 32.11 -22.63
CA ARG A 51 42.85 31.39 -23.93
C ARG A 51 43.78 30.17 -24.01
N PRO A 52 45.01 30.16 -23.45
CA PRO A 52 45.87 28.97 -23.46
C PRO A 52 45.34 27.79 -22.64
N SER A 53 44.40 28.01 -21.72
CA SER A 53 43.78 26.94 -20.92
C SER A 53 42.65 26.21 -21.65
N LEU A 54 42.18 26.74 -22.79
CA LEU A 54 41.14 26.10 -23.58
C LEU A 54 41.68 24.85 -24.28
N PRO A 55 40.84 23.80 -24.45
CA PRO A 55 41.25 22.63 -25.21
C PRO A 55 41.50 23.03 -26.66
N LYS A 56 42.58 22.49 -27.23
CA LYS A 56 42.96 22.74 -28.62
C LYS A 56 42.18 21.82 -29.55
N PRO A 57 41.76 22.28 -30.74
CA PRO A 57 41.21 21.39 -31.74
C PRO A 57 42.17 20.24 -32.08
N GLY A 58 41.64 19.03 -32.16
CA GLY A 58 42.39 17.80 -32.36
C GLY A 58 41.77 16.59 -31.65
N PRO A 59 42.49 15.46 -31.64
CA PRO A 59 42.01 14.23 -31.01
C PRO A 59 41.86 14.38 -29.50
N VAL A 60 40.68 14.04 -28.98
CA VAL A 60 40.37 14.00 -27.55
C VAL A 60 40.43 12.55 -27.05
N THR A 61 39.87 11.63 -27.82
CA THR A 61 39.97 10.18 -27.62
C THR A 61 40.20 9.51 -28.98
N TYR A 62 40.36 8.18 -29.02
CA TYR A 62 40.52 7.46 -30.30
C TYR A 62 39.31 7.59 -31.25
N TRP A 63 38.14 7.99 -30.71
CA TRP A 63 36.88 8.07 -31.44
C TRP A 63 36.29 9.47 -31.47
N LEU A 64 36.91 10.46 -30.82
CA LEU A 64 36.34 11.80 -30.69
C LEU A 64 37.40 12.86 -30.98
N ASP A 65 37.12 13.69 -31.99
CA ASP A 65 37.90 14.89 -32.28
C ASP A 65 37.17 16.14 -31.83
N LEU A 66 37.87 17.07 -31.20
CA LEU A 66 37.40 18.43 -31.02
C LEU A 66 37.72 19.25 -32.28
N ARG A 67 36.70 19.69 -33.01
CA ARG A 67 36.85 20.45 -34.27
C ARG A 67 36.99 21.95 -34.04
N ALA A 68 36.23 22.50 -33.11
CA ALA A 68 36.24 23.93 -32.85
C ALA A 68 35.87 24.24 -31.41
N VAL A 69 36.44 25.33 -30.90
CA VAL A 69 36.08 25.96 -29.63
C VAL A 69 35.92 27.45 -29.89
N THR A 70 34.74 27.99 -29.59
CA THR A 70 34.48 29.43 -29.63
C THR A 70 34.07 29.92 -28.26
N VAL A 71 34.58 31.08 -27.87
CA VAL A 71 34.26 31.71 -26.58
C VAL A 71 33.41 32.94 -26.84
N GLU A 72 32.28 33.02 -26.18
CA GLU A 72 31.41 34.20 -26.13
C GLU A 72 31.31 34.67 -24.68
N GLU A 73 31.62 35.93 -24.43
CA GLU A 73 31.34 36.56 -23.15
C GLU A 73 29.96 37.21 -23.23
N ARG A 74 29.07 36.81 -22.32
CA ARG A 74 27.71 37.36 -22.18
C ARG A 74 27.48 37.84 -20.75
N ARG A 75 26.40 38.57 -20.56
CA ARG A 75 25.87 38.89 -19.23
C ARG A 75 24.51 38.22 -19.10
N GLU A 76 24.32 37.45 -18.03
CA GLU A 76 23.04 36.83 -17.67
C GLU A 76 22.59 37.51 -16.37
N GLY A 77 21.73 38.52 -16.49
CA GLY A 77 21.39 39.42 -15.37
C GLY A 77 22.57 40.30 -14.97
N ASP A 78 22.95 40.27 -13.68
CA ASP A 78 24.05 41.06 -13.09
C ASP A 78 25.39 40.29 -13.06
N ALA A 79 25.40 39.02 -13.46
CA ALA A 79 26.59 38.17 -13.44
C ALA A 79 27.20 37.99 -14.85
N PRO A 80 28.53 38.12 -15.01
CA PRO A 80 29.20 37.75 -16.25
C PRO A 80 29.15 36.23 -16.46
N LEU A 81 28.86 35.84 -17.71
CA LEU A 81 28.73 34.47 -18.17
C LEU A 81 29.70 34.23 -19.31
N ILE A 82 30.60 33.28 -19.16
CA ILE A 82 31.50 32.82 -20.22
C ILE A 82 30.85 31.60 -20.86
N ARG A 83 30.52 31.70 -22.15
CA ARG A 83 29.94 30.61 -22.94
C ARG A 83 30.99 30.02 -23.86
N LEU A 84 31.31 28.76 -23.65
CA LEU A 84 32.13 27.96 -24.55
C LEU A 84 31.20 27.17 -25.47
N ARG A 85 31.34 27.32 -26.78
CA ARG A 85 30.72 26.40 -27.75
C ARG A 85 31.79 25.49 -28.29
N LEU A 86 31.59 24.20 -28.09
CA LEU A 86 32.48 23.14 -28.54
C LEU A 86 31.77 22.36 -29.63
N THR A 87 32.50 22.09 -30.71
CA THR A 87 32.03 21.20 -31.78
C THR A 87 32.95 20.00 -31.82
N TYR A 88 32.42 18.83 -31.47
CA TYR A 88 33.12 17.57 -31.60
C TYR A 88 32.69 16.85 -32.88
N GLN A 89 33.52 15.92 -33.36
CA GLN A 89 33.16 14.98 -34.41
C GLN A 89 33.37 13.56 -33.92
N ASP A 90 32.32 12.74 -34.05
CA ASP A 90 32.34 11.33 -33.68
C ASP A 90 32.96 10.48 -34.80
N PHE A 91 33.85 9.58 -34.43
CA PHE A 91 34.50 8.59 -35.29
C PHE A 91 34.24 7.15 -34.81
N TYR A 92 33.34 6.97 -33.85
CA TYR A 92 33.00 5.64 -33.36
C TYR A 92 32.07 4.90 -34.33
N ALA A 93 32.58 3.84 -34.94
CA ALA A 93 31.78 2.92 -35.74
C ALA A 93 31.03 1.94 -34.82
N ALA A 94 29.89 2.39 -34.28
CA ALA A 94 29.05 1.57 -33.40
C ALA A 94 28.48 0.33 -34.13
N LEU A 95 28.53 -0.83 -33.48
CA LEU A 95 27.90 -2.08 -33.94
C LEU A 95 26.51 -2.27 -33.32
N ASP A 96 26.32 -1.69 -32.13
CA ASP A 96 25.12 -1.66 -31.31
C ASP A 96 24.88 -0.23 -30.80
N SER A 97 23.64 0.12 -30.46
CA SER A 97 23.36 1.41 -29.84
C SER A 97 23.94 1.44 -28.42
N ARG A 98 24.84 2.39 -28.15
CA ARG A 98 25.52 2.47 -26.85
C ARG A 98 25.89 3.88 -26.44
N THR A 99 26.23 4.04 -25.17
CA THR A 99 26.59 5.33 -24.59
C THR A 99 28.10 5.42 -24.40
N LEU A 100 28.72 6.49 -24.90
CA LEU A 100 30.14 6.79 -24.75
C LEU A 100 30.37 7.96 -23.80
N ASP A 101 31.48 7.90 -23.06
CA ASP A 101 31.90 8.93 -22.10
C ASP A 101 32.85 9.94 -22.76
N VAL A 102 32.43 11.20 -22.83
CA VAL A 102 33.25 12.33 -23.27
C VAL A 102 33.97 12.92 -22.06
N PRO A 103 35.31 12.98 -22.06
CA PRO A 103 36.07 13.49 -20.92
C PRO A 103 35.81 14.98 -20.69
N GLY A 104 35.77 15.36 -19.41
CA GLY A 104 35.77 16.75 -18.98
C GLY A 104 37.15 17.40 -19.13
N PHE A 105 37.21 18.71 -18.91
CA PHE A 105 38.46 19.47 -18.98
C PHE A 105 38.42 20.69 -18.04
N ALA A 106 39.60 21.16 -17.65
CA ALA A 106 39.76 22.33 -16.80
C ALA A 106 39.96 23.58 -17.66
N VAL A 107 39.34 24.69 -17.27
CA VAL A 107 39.51 26.02 -17.88
C VAL A 107 40.01 26.98 -16.81
N THR A 108 41.11 27.67 -17.08
CA THR A 108 41.65 28.68 -16.16
C THR A 108 41.03 30.03 -16.48
N ILE A 109 40.49 30.67 -15.46
CA ILE A 109 40.01 32.06 -15.49
C ILE A 109 40.98 32.94 -14.71
N GLN A 110 41.15 34.17 -15.16
CA GLN A 110 42.03 35.15 -14.54
C GLN A 110 41.34 36.49 -14.38
N SER A 111 41.65 37.19 -13.28
CA SER A 111 41.28 38.58 -13.07
C SER A 111 42.55 39.38 -12.77
N ASP A 112 42.75 40.46 -13.50
CA ASP A 112 43.79 41.44 -13.22
C ASP A 112 43.18 42.53 -12.31
N GLY A 113 43.34 42.33 -11.00
CA GLY A 113 42.78 43.22 -9.98
C GLY A 113 43.83 44.12 -9.35
N LYS A 114 43.39 45.08 -8.53
CA LYS A 114 44.29 46.00 -7.79
C LYS A 114 45.27 45.29 -6.83
N GLU A 115 45.02 44.02 -6.50
CA GLU A 115 45.84 43.20 -5.59
C GLU A 115 46.75 42.20 -6.34
N GLY A 116 46.79 42.26 -7.68
CA GLY A 116 47.60 41.38 -8.54
C GLY A 116 46.76 40.36 -9.34
N LEU A 117 47.46 39.49 -10.07
CA LEU A 117 46.85 38.47 -10.93
C LEU A 117 46.24 37.36 -10.05
N THR A 118 44.91 37.23 -10.07
CA THR A 118 44.20 36.12 -9.43
C THR A 118 43.77 35.11 -10.48
N THR A 119 43.98 33.82 -10.21
CA THR A 119 43.59 32.73 -11.13
C THR A 119 42.71 31.71 -10.42
N ALA A 120 41.68 31.23 -11.12
CA ALA A 120 40.80 30.16 -10.68
C ALA A 120 40.63 29.11 -11.78
N ILE A 121 40.23 27.91 -11.37
CA ILE A 121 40.00 26.78 -12.28
C ILE A 121 38.51 26.45 -12.30
N ALA A 122 37.88 26.56 -13.46
CA ALA A 122 36.53 26.07 -13.74
C ALA A 122 36.62 24.67 -14.34
N GLN A 123 35.98 23.69 -13.71
CA GLN A 123 35.96 22.30 -14.20
C GLN A 123 34.72 22.06 -15.06
N VAL A 124 34.92 21.77 -16.35
CA VAL A 124 33.85 21.29 -17.22
C VAL A 124 33.72 19.78 -17.00
N PRO A 125 32.55 19.29 -16.55
CA PRO A 125 32.38 17.89 -16.18
C PRO A 125 32.43 16.97 -17.41
N ALA A 126 32.81 15.71 -17.18
CA ALA A 126 32.61 14.65 -18.16
C ALA A 126 31.10 14.42 -18.38
N TRP A 127 30.75 13.97 -19.58
CA TRP A 127 29.36 13.80 -19.99
C TRP A 127 29.23 12.64 -20.97
N LYS A 128 27.99 12.28 -21.31
CA LYS A 128 27.68 11.06 -22.06
C LYS A 128 26.96 11.39 -23.36
N ILE A 129 27.28 10.65 -24.42
CA ILE A 129 26.54 10.65 -25.69
C ILE A 129 26.10 9.26 -26.10
N GLY A 130 24.88 9.15 -26.63
CA GLY A 130 24.38 7.94 -27.26
C GLY A 130 24.74 7.90 -28.75
N VAL A 131 25.53 6.91 -29.14
CA VAL A 131 25.89 6.62 -30.52
C VAL A 131 25.07 5.46 -31.05
N SER A 132 24.66 5.55 -32.31
CA SER A 132 23.81 4.59 -32.98
C SER A 132 24.52 3.96 -34.18
N PRO A 133 24.31 2.68 -34.45
CA PRO A 133 24.91 2.00 -35.58
C PRO A 133 24.28 2.48 -36.90
N LEU A 134 25.09 2.74 -37.92
CA LEU A 134 24.60 3.00 -39.30
C LEU A 134 23.98 1.73 -39.91
N ARG A 135 24.56 0.58 -39.56
CA ARG A 135 24.06 -0.75 -39.89
C ARG A 135 24.44 -1.65 -38.73
N GLU A 136 23.43 -2.17 -38.03
CA GLU A 136 23.65 -3.21 -37.03
C GLU A 136 24.39 -4.38 -37.66
N VAL A 137 25.26 -5.03 -36.89
CA VAL A 137 25.92 -6.27 -37.32
C VAL A 137 24.83 -7.32 -37.49
N GLN A 138 24.32 -7.42 -38.71
CA GLN A 138 23.47 -8.53 -39.08
C GLN A 138 24.31 -9.81 -38.97
N PRO A 139 23.70 -10.91 -38.51
CA PRO A 139 24.36 -12.21 -38.59
C PRO A 139 24.80 -12.47 -40.03
N GLU A 140 25.82 -13.33 -40.19
CA GLU A 140 26.33 -13.72 -41.50
C GLU A 140 25.15 -14.07 -42.44
N ARG A 141 25.22 -13.60 -43.69
CA ARG A 141 24.15 -13.84 -44.66
C ARG A 141 24.11 -15.35 -44.93
N ARG A 142 23.03 -15.99 -44.51
CA ARG A 142 22.75 -17.41 -44.73
C ARG A 142 21.79 -17.51 -45.90
N ASP A 143 22.05 -18.43 -46.83
CA ASP A 143 21.21 -18.60 -48.02
C ASP A 143 19.83 -19.18 -47.65
N ASP A 144 19.78 -20.02 -46.62
CA ASP A 144 18.55 -20.56 -46.05
C ASP A 144 18.16 -19.82 -44.75
N PRO A 145 16.99 -19.16 -44.70
CA PRO A 145 16.48 -18.53 -43.48
C PRO A 145 16.35 -19.47 -42.27
N ALA A 146 16.20 -20.78 -42.51
CA ALA A 146 16.12 -21.78 -41.44
C ALA A 146 17.44 -21.93 -40.67
N GLU A 147 18.58 -21.56 -41.26
CA GLU A 147 19.87 -21.61 -40.58
C GLU A 147 20.03 -20.52 -39.49
N TYR A 148 19.16 -19.51 -39.49
CA TYR A 148 19.06 -18.54 -38.38
C TYR A 148 18.32 -19.11 -37.16
N LEU A 149 17.58 -20.22 -37.32
CA LEU A 149 16.83 -20.84 -36.24
C LEU A 149 17.77 -21.73 -35.41
N LEU A 150 18.20 -21.23 -34.25
CA LEU A 150 18.80 -22.09 -33.25
C LEU A 150 17.69 -22.82 -32.47
N PRO A 151 17.90 -24.10 -32.10
CA PRO A 151 16.97 -24.78 -31.20
C PRO A 151 16.90 -24.00 -29.88
N ASP A 152 15.68 -23.81 -29.37
CA ASP A 152 15.48 -23.18 -28.07
C ASP A 152 16.36 -23.84 -27.01
N GLY A 153 17.14 -23.02 -26.31
CA GLY A 153 17.93 -23.48 -25.17
C GLY A 153 17.01 -24.11 -24.15
N ARG A 154 17.41 -25.26 -23.58
CA ARG A 154 16.63 -25.91 -22.52
C ARG A 154 16.49 -24.95 -21.34
N ALA A 155 15.28 -24.43 -21.13
CA ALA A 155 14.99 -23.59 -19.98
C ALA A 155 15.30 -24.36 -18.67
N PRO A 156 15.88 -23.71 -17.66
CA PRO A 156 16.11 -24.35 -16.37
C PRO A 156 14.77 -24.82 -15.80
N ARG A 157 14.71 -26.08 -15.36
CA ARG A 157 13.53 -26.59 -14.64
C ARG A 157 13.46 -25.88 -13.29
N LEU A 158 12.47 -25.01 -13.13
CA LEU A 158 12.16 -24.40 -11.85
C LEU A 158 11.52 -25.47 -10.95
N ASP A 159 12.00 -25.60 -9.72
CA ASP A 159 11.41 -26.48 -8.73
C ASP A 159 10.09 -25.87 -8.20
N PRO A 160 8.92 -26.52 -8.39
CA PRO A 160 7.65 -26.01 -7.88
C PRO A 160 7.44 -26.26 -6.38
N GLN A 161 8.26 -27.10 -5.73
CA GLN A 161 8.14 -27.46 -4.32
C GLN A 161 7.93 -26.25 -3.37
N PRO A 162 8.75 -25.19 -3.41
CA PRO A 162 8.57 -24.05 -2.48
C PRO A 162 7.25 -23.29 -2.71
N ALA A 163 6.82 -23.13 -3.97
CA ALA A 163 5.57 -22.46 -4.29
C ALA A 163 4.36 -23.30 -3.85
N THR A 164 4.42 -24.62 -4.01
CA THR A 164 3.34 -25.52 -3.55
C THR A 164 3.26 -25.58 -2.03
N ALA A 165 4.40 -25.64 -1.33
CA ALA A 165 4.44 -25.64 0.12
C ALA A 165 3.85 -24.34 0.71
N THR A 166 4.22 -23.18 0.14
CA THR A 166 3.68 -21.88 0.57
C THR A 166 2.19 -21.73 0.29
N ALA A 167 1.70 -22.23 -0.86
CA ALA A 167 0.27 -22.23 -1.15
C ALA A 167 -0.51 -23.10 -0.15
N LEU A 168 0.00 -24.29 0.18
CA LEU A 168 -0.65 -25.20 1.14
C LEU A 168 -0.65 -24.64 2.57
N THR A 169 0.42 -23.98 3.01
CA THR A 169 0.46 -23.35 4.34
C THR A 169 -0.52 -22.19 4.44
N LEU A 170 -0.61 -21.33 3.41
CA LEU A 170 -1.59 -20.24 3.37
C LEU A 170 -3.03 -20.76 3.32
N LEU A 171 -3.29 -21.82 2.55
CA LEU A 171 -4.60 -22.47 2.51
C LEU A 171 -4.99 -22.99 3.90
N ALA A 172 -4.06 -23.67 4.59
CA ALA A 172 -4.29 -24.19 5.93
C ALA A 172 -4.55 -23.08 6.96
N LEU A 173 -3.78 -21.99 6.90
CA LEU A 173 -3.99 -20.81 7.77
C LEU A 173 -5.35 -20.14 7.51
N THR A 174 -5.76 -20.06 6.24
CA THR A 174 -7.07 -19.50 5.86
C THR A 174 -8.21 -20.38 6.40
N ALA A 175 -8.11 -21.70 6.25
CA ALA A 175 -9.08 -22.63 6.80
C ALA A 175 -9.18 -22.52 8.34
N LEU A 176 -8.04 -22.36 9.02
CA LEU A 176 -8.00 -22.18 10.47
C LEU A 176 -8.66 -20.86 10.90
N ALA A 177 -8.43 -19.78 10.16
CA ALA A 177 -9.05 -18.47 10.41
C ALA A 177 -10.58 -18.47 10.18
N LEU A 178 -11.11 -19.35 9.32
CA LEU A 178 -12.55 -19.49 9.09
C LEU A 178 -13.28 -20.21 10.21
N VAL A 179 -12.60 -21.01 11.05
CA VAL A 179 -13.21 -21.73 12.18
C VAL A 179 -13.91 -20.80 13.19
N PRO A 180 -13.28 -19.73 13.72
CA PRO A 180 -13.96 -18.82 14.63
C PRO A 180 -15.14 -18.10 13.98
N LEU A 181 -15.04 -17.77 12.68
CA LEU A 181 -16.14 -17.15 11.94
C LEU A 181 -17.33 -18.11 11.76
N ALA A 182 -17.06 -19.37 11.43
CA ALA A 182 -18.08 -20.41 11.33
C ALA A 182 -18.76 -20.66 12.68
N ARG A 183 -18.01 -20.56 13.79
CA ARG A 183 -18.55 -20.66 15.15
C ARG A 183 -19.43 -19.47 15.52
N ASP A 184 -19.01 -18.25 15.20
CA ASP A 184 -19.76 -17.02 15.48
C ASP A 184 -21.08 -16.97 14.69
N ARG A 185 -21.02 -17.31 13.39
CA ARG A 185 -22.18 -17.35 12.50
C ARG A 185 -23.02 -18.62 12.63
N ALA A 186 -22.65 -19.50 13.57
CA ALA A 186 -23.33 -20.76 13.83
C ALA A 186 -23.55 -21.59 12.54
N TRP A 187 -22.55 -21.63 11.66
CA TRP A 187 -22.59 -22.37 10.40
C TRP A 187 -22.35 -23.87 10.65
N GLY A 188 -23.11 -24.71 9.91
CA GLY A 188 -22.94 -26.16 9.90
C GLY A 188 -23.01 -26.80 11.30
N PRO A 189 -21.95 -27.50 11.76
CA PRO A 189 -21.95 -28.23 13.03
C PRO A 189 -22.03 -27.33 14.28
N PHE A 190 -21.84 -26.01 14.13
CA PHE A 190 -21.94 -25.03 15.21
C PHE A 190 -23.32 -24.35 15.29
N ALA A 191 -24.24 -24.68 14.39
CA ALA A 191 -25.63 -24.21 14.45
C ALA A 191 -26.29 -24.69 15.76
N PRO A 192 -27.06 -23.83 16.46
CA PRO A 192 -27.91 -24.33 17.54
C PRO A 192 -28.83 -25.40 16.94
N ARG A 193 -28.76 -26.62 17.48
CA ARG A 193 -29.61 -27.74 17.04
C ARG A 193 -31.07 -27.27 17.06
N ARG A 194 -31.68 -27.18 15.87
CA ARG A 194 -33.12 -26.91 15.71
C ARG A 194 -33.87 -27.97 16.52
N GLY A 195 -34.66 -27.54 17.51
CA GLY A 195 -35.52 -28.43 18.28
C GLY A 195 -35.43 -28.29 19.81
N ARG A 196 -34.70 -27.31 20.37
CA ARG A 196 -34.73 -27.09 21.84
C ARG A 196 -34.93 -25.64 22.34
N PRO A 197 -35.92 -24.87 21.83
CA PRO A 197 -36.23 -23.53 22.30
C PRO A 197 -36.44 -23.41 23.82
N PHE A 198 -37.09 -24.37 24.50
CA PHE A 198 -37.32 -24.28 25.95
C PHE A 198 -36.04 -24.54 26.76
N ALA A 199 -35.18 -25.47 26.33
CA ALA A 199 -33.89 -25.67 26.98
C ALA A 199 -32.94 -24.47 26.80
N LEU A 200 -32.98 -23.82 25.63
CA LEU A 200 -32.25 -22.57 25.37
C LEU A 200 -32.79 -21.43 26.24
N GLY A 201 -34.12 -21.33 26.39
CA GLY A 201 -34.78 -20.40 27.31
C GLY A 201 -34.31 -20.58 28.75
N LEU A 202 -34.23 -21.82 29.25
CA LEU A 202 -33.74 -22.10 30.60
C LEU A 202 -32.28 -21.66 30.79
N LYS A 203 -31.42 -21.86 29.79
CA LYS A 203 -30.03 -21.37 29.80
C LYS A 203 -29.99 -19.83 29.79
N ALA A 204 -30.85 -19.17 29.02
CA ALA A 204 -30.97 -17.72 28.99
C ALA A 204 -31.42 -17.16 30.35
N LEU A 205 -32.43 -17.76 30.99
CA LEU A 205 -32.89 -17.38 32.33
C LEU A 205 -31.79 -17.54 33.40
N ARG A 206 -31.00 -18.61 33.34
CA ARG A 206 -29.84 -18.79 34.23
C ARG A 206 -28.76 -17.72 34.03
N ARG A 207 -28.61 -17.20 32.81
CA ARG A 207 -27.70 -16.08 32.52
C ARG A 207 -28.28 -14.75 33.01
N ALA A 208 -29.58 -14.51 32.79
CA ALA A 208 -30.32 -13.36 33.28
C ALA A 208 -30.20 -13.19 34.80
N LYS A 209 -30.35 -14.29 35.56
CA LYS A 209 -30.16 -14.33 37.02
C LYS A 209 -28.79 -13.84 37.51
N ARG A 210 -27.76 -13.87 36.66
CA ARG A 210 -26.42 -13.36 36.99
C ARG A 210 -26.29 -11.85 36.77
N LYS A 211 -27.18 -11.26 35.96
CA LYS A 211 -27.08 -9.86 35.48
C LYS A 211 -28.18 -8.97 36.06
N ALA A 212 -29.38 -9.48 36.28
CA ALA A 212 -30.54 -8.72 36.74
C ALA A 212 -31.07 -9.22 38.10
N ARG A 213 -31.75 -8.34 38.84
CA ARG A 213 -32.39 -8.61 40.15
C ARG A 213 -33.75 -7.93 40.22
N GLY A 214 -34.62 -8.40 41.12
CA GLY A 214 -35.94 -7.81 41.35
C GLY A 214 -36.84 -7.87 40.12
N ASP A 215 -37.60 -6.80 39.88
CA ASP A 215 -38.62 -6.71 38.83
C ASP A 215 -38.07 -6.89 37.41
N ASP A 216 -36.83 -6.42 37.17
CA ASP A 216 -36.17 -6.58 35.87
C ASP A 216 -35.91 -8.06 35.54
N LEU A 217 -35.57 -8.86 36.56
CA LEU A 217 -35.36 -10.30 36.41
C LEU A 217 -36.69 -11.03 36.14
N THR A 218 -37.77 -10.63 36.81
CA THR A 218 -39.12 -11.19 36.58
C THR A 218 -39.61 -10.87 35.16
N ARG A 219 -39.41 -9.63 34.71
CA ARG A 219 -39.72 -9.20 33.35
C ARG A 219 -38.92 -9.98 32.31
N GLU A 220 -37.62 -10.13 32.52
CA GLU A 220 -36.74 -10.90 31.63
C GLU A 220 -37.14 -12.38 31.59
N ALA A 221 -37.56 -12.96 32.71
CA ALA A 221 -38.06 -14.34 32.78
C ALA A 221 -39.32 -14.56 31.94
N PHE A 222 -40.28 -13.64 32.00
CA PHE A 222 -41.47 -13.72 31.17
C PHE A 222 -41.16 -13.56 29.67
N LEU A 223 -40.24 -12.65 29.31
CA LEU A 223 -39.80 -12.49 27.91
C LEU A 223 -39.12 -13.75 27.37
N VAL A 224 -38.30 -14.40 28.20
CA VAL A 224 -37.60 -15.64 27.82
C VAL A 224 -38.59 -16.78 27.54
N LEU A 225 -39.64 -16.92 28.36
CA LEU A 225 -40.67 -17.93 28.14
C LEU A 225 -41.53 -17.64 26.89
N HIS A 226 -41.91 -16.37 26.65
CA HIS A 226 -42.59 -15.98 25.40
C HIS A 226 -41.75 -16.29 24.16
N ARG A 227 -40.46 -15.93 24.17
CA ARG A 227 -39.56 -16.24 23.04
C ARG A 227 -39.40 -17.74 22.79
N ALA A 228 -39.43 -18.55 23.85
CA ALA A 228 -39.38 -20.00 23.72
C ALA A 228 -40.68 -20.56 23.11
N LEU A 229 -41.84 -20.04 23.51
CA LEU A 229 -43.14 -20.39 22.93
C LEU A 229 -43.21 -19.98 21.45
N ASP A 230 -42.81 -18.74 21.13
CA ASP A 230 -42.79 -18.23 19.76
C ASP A 230 -41.87 -19.03 18.85
N ALA A 231 -40.68 -19.38 19.34
CA ALA A 231 -39.71 -20.20 18.61
C ALA A 231 -40.19 -21.65 18.42
N THR A 232 -41.03 -22.17 19.31
CA THR A 232 -41.62 -23.51 19.18
C THR A 232 -42.74 -23.50 18.15
N ALA A 233 -43.62 -22.50 18.20
CA ALA A 233 -44.75 -22.36 17.29
C ALA A 233 -44.39 -21.82 15.90
N GLY A 234 -43.19 -21.23 15.74
CA GLY A 234 -42.78 -20.53 14.51
C GLY A 234 -43.53 -19.22 14.25
N ARG A 235 -44.39 -18.79 15.18
CA ARG A 235 -45.22 -17.58 15.14
C ARG A 235 -45.36 -17.02 16.55
N ARG A 236 -45.83 -15.77 16.68
CA ARG A 236 -46.12 -15.19 18.00
C ARG A 236 -47.34 -15.88 18.62
N VAL A 237 -47.21 -16.35 19.85
CA VAL A 237 -48.31 -17.02 20.59
C VAL A 237 -48.83 -16.09 21.69
N LEU A 238 -50.09 -15.69 21.59
CA LEU A 238 -50.79 -14.93 22.63
C LEU A 238 -51.65 -15.85 23.49
N ALA A 239 -52.22 -15.28 24.56
CA ALA A 239 -53.09 -16.02 25.48
C ALA A 239 -54.27 -16.72 24.76
N ASP A 240 -54.82 -16.06 23.74
CA ASP A 240 -55.96 -16.56 22.96
C ASP A 240 -55.54 -17.63 21.93
N ASP A 241 -54.25 -17.70 21.56
CA ASP A 241 -53.68 -18.70 20.64
C ASP A 241 -53.30 -20.02 21.34
N LEU A 242 -53.38 -20.08 22.67
CA LEU A 242 -52.95 -21.24 23.44
C LEU A 242 -53.66 -22.55 23.04
N PRO A 243 -54.99 -22.58 22.78
CA PRO A 243 -55.64 -23.81 22.33
C PRO A 243 -55.10 -24.32 20.99
N LEU A 244 -54.79 -23.41 20.06
CA LEU A 244 -54.23 -23.75 18.76
C LEU A 244 -52.79 -24.27 18.89
N PHE A 245 -51.98 -23.65 19.75
CA PHE A 245 -50.63 -24.13 20.06
C PHE A 245 -50.62 -25.55 20.65
N LEU A 246 -51.57 -25.88 21.52
CA LEU A 246 -51.71 -27.21 22.12
C LEU A 246 -52.33 -28.26 21.19
N ALA A 247 -53.01 -27.82 20.12
CA ALA A 247 -53.44 -28.68 19.04
C ALA A 247 -52.26 -29.07 18.15
N ASP A 248 -51.42 -28.10 17.79
CA ASP A 248 -50.24 -28.29 16.93
C ASP A 248 -49.11 -29.05 17.65
N HIS A 249 -48.98 -28.87 18.97
CA HIS A 249 -47.94 -29.51 19.78
C HIS A 249 -48.54 -30.28 20.98
N PRO A 250 -49.06 -31.50 20.77
CA PRO A 250 -49.80 -32.24 21.80
C PRO A 250 -48.94 -32.63 23.01
N THR A 251 -47.61 -32.68 22.87
CA THR A 251 -46.66 -33.01 23.96
C THR A 251 -46.70 -32.01 25.12
N PHE A 252 -47.18 -30.79 24.90
CA PHE A 252 -47.26 -29.75 25.95
C PHE A 252 -48.63 -29.66 26.65
N ARG A 253 -49.62 -30.49 26.28
CA ARG A 253 -50.97 -30.47 26.89
C ARG A 253 -50.95 -30.67 28.40
N GLY A 254 -50.03 -31.49 28.92
CA GLY A 254 -49.87 -31.70 30.37
C GLY A 254 -49.47 -30.45 31.16
N GLN A 255 -49.12 -29.35 30.50
CA GLN A 255 -48.75 -28.07 31.12
C GLN A 255 -49.72 -26.93 30.81
N GLU A 256 -50.91 -27.23 30.27
CA GLU A 256 -51.90 -26.23 29.86
C GLU A 256 -52.27 -25.24 30.98
N GLU A 257 -52.57 -25.74 32.18
CA GLU A 257 -52.91 -24.86 33.31
C GLU A 257 -51.76 -23.94 33.71
N GLY A 258 -50.52 -24.44 33.63
CA GLY A 258 -49.31 -23.66 33.89
C GLY A 258 -49.12 -22.55 32.87
N LEU A 259 -49.37 -22.84 31.59
CA LEU A 259 -49.33 -21.85 30.51
C LEU A 259 -50.44 -20.81 30.66
N LYS A 260 -51.67 -21.21 30.98
CA LYS A 260 -52.79 -20.28 31.25
C LYS A 260 -52.47 -19.31 32.38
N LYS A 261 -51.94 -19.81 33.51
CA LYS A 261 -51.51 -18.99 34.65
C LYS A 261 -50.39 -18.03 34.25
N PHE A 262 -49.41 -18.50 33.48
CA PHE A 262 -48.33 -17.68 32.96
C PHE A 262 -48.85 -16.54 32.05
N PHE A 263 -49.72 -16.84 31.08
CA PHE A 263 -50.26 -15.83 30.16
C PHE A 263 -51.10 -14.77 30.90
N ALA A 264 -51.87 -15.18 31.92
CA ALA A 264 -52.63 -14.24 32.77
C ALA A 264 -51.69 -13.30 33.56
N ALA A 265 -50.67 -13.85 34.22
CA ALA A 265 -49.68 -13.06 34.96
C ALA A 265 -48.84 -12.16 34.04
N SER A 266 -48.45 -12.67 32.87
CA SER A 266 -47.71 -11.91 31.86
C SER A 266 -48.52 -10.75 31.30
N ARG A 267 -49.83 -10.93 31.06
CA ARG A 267 -50.71 -9.86 30.60
C ARG A 267 -50.79 -8.72 31.62
N ARG A 268 -50.89 -9.05 32.91
CA ARG A 268 -50.85 -8.06 34.02
C ARG A 268 -49.51 -7.33 34.11
N ALA A 269 -48.39 -8.06 33.97
CA ALA A 269 -47.05 -7.49 34.02
C ALA A 269 -46.75 -6.51 32.87
N PHE A 270 -47.07 -6.88 31.62
CA PHE A 270 -46.70 -6.08 30.43
C PHE A 270 -47.77 -5.06 30.03
N PHE A 271 -49.05 -5.42 30.09
CA PHE A 271 -50.15 -4.56 29.65
C PHE A 271 -50.86 -3.84 30.81
N GLY A 272 -50.91 -4.44 32.00
CA GLY A 272 -51.48 -3.82 33.20
C GLY A 272 -50.49 -2.93 33.99
N ARG A 273 -49.18 -3.02 33.72
CA ARG A 273 -48.09 -2.39 34.50
C ARG A 273 -48.06 -2.78 35.98
N GLU A 274 -48.72 -3.88 36.35
CA GLU A 274 -48.80 -4.39 37.72
C GLU A 274 -47.75 -5.48 37.95
N THR A 275 -46.46 -5.10 37.90
CA THR A 275 -45.34 -6.06 38.00
C THR A 275 -45.35 -6.81 39.33
N GLU A 276 -45.71 -6.14 40.43
CA GLU A 276 -45.79 -6.75 41.76
C GLU A 276 -46.94 -7.76 41.88
N ALA A 277 -48.11 -7.45 41.31
CA ALA A 277 -49.26 -8.38 41.32
C ALA A 277 -48.96 -9.60 40.44
N ALA A 278 -48.33 -9.39 39.28
CA ALA A 278 -47.90 -10.49 38.41
C ALA A 278 -46.82 -11.38 39.06
N ALA A 279 -45.90 -10.81 39.85
CA ALA A 279 -44.90 -11.57 40.59
C ALA A 279 -45.51 -12.37 41.76
N ARG A 280 -46.66 -11.94 42.30
CA ARG A 280 -47.44 -12.72 43.28
C ARG A 280 -48.22 -13.86 42.63
N ASP A 281 -48.83 -13.62 41.47
CA ASP A 281 -49.61 -14.62 40.73
C ASP A 281 -48.75 -15.70 40.08
N CYS A 282 -47.55 -15.35 39.62
CA CYS A 282 -46.59 -16.28 39.03
C CYS A 282 -45.16 -15.89 39.46
N PRO A 283 -44.68 -16.39 40.61
CA PRO A 283 -43.35 -16.08 41.09
C PRO A 283 -42.27 -16.65 40.15
N LEU A 284 -41.09 -16.05 40.18
CA LEU A 284 -39.94 -16.45 39.34
C LEU A 284 -39.62 -17.96 39.42
N ARG A 285 -39.84 -18.58 40.58
CA ARG A 285 -39.65 -20.03 40.79
C ARG A 285 -40.62 -20.87 39.95
N ASP A 286 -41.86 -20.41 39.81
CA ASP A 286 -42.90 -21.12 39.06
C ASP A 286 -42.66 -20.99 37.56
N VAL A 287 -42.18 -19.84 37.09
CA VAL A 287 -41.75 -19.62 35.70
C VAL A 287 -40.58 -20.54 35.35
N GLU A 288 -39.58 -20.65 36.24
CA GLU A 288 -38.44 -21.54 36.05
C GLU A 288 -38.86 -23.02 36.08
N ALA A 289 -39.76 -23.41 36.98
CA ALA A 289 -40.30 -24.76 37.04
C ALA A 289 -41.12 -25.11 35.79
N LEU A 290 -41.93 -24.17 35.29
CA LEU A 290 -42.69 -24.32 34.05
C LEU A 290 -41.76 -24.47 32.84
N LEU A 291 -40.74 -23.60 32.70
CA LEU A 291 -39.70 -23.74 31.68
C LEU A 291 -38.97 -25.09 31.77
N GLY A 292 -38.70 -25.57 32.99
CA GLY A 292 -38.09 -26.87 33.23
C GLY A 292 -38.96 -28.03 32.79
N ARG A 293 -40.26 -28.00 33.09
CA ARG A 293 -41.23 -29.02 32.66
C ARG A 293 -41.43 -29.01 31.15
N LEU A 294 -41.51 -27.84 30.52
CA LEU A 294 -41.59 -27.70 29.06
C LEU A 294 -40.30 -28.18 28.38
N ALA A 295 -39.13 -27.87 28.92
CA ALA A 295 -37.85 -28.36 28.41
C ALA A 295 -37.66 -29.89 28.62
N ALA A 296 -38.33 -30.48 29.61
CA ALA A 296 -38.36 -31.94 29.80
C ALA A 296 -39.29 -32.60 28.77
N ALA A 297 -40.49 -32.04 28.57
CA ALA A 297 -41.44 -32.49 27.56
C ALA A 297 -40.86 -32.39 26.14
N GLU A 298 -40.06 -31.35 25.87
CA GLU A 298 -39.30 -31.16 24.62
C GLU A 298 -38.18 -32.20 24.40
N ARG A 299 -37.71 -32.90 25.45
CA ARG A 299 -36.76 -34.01 25.29
C ARG A 299 -37.43 -35.34 24.99
N SER A 300 -38.70 -35.48 25.35
CA SER A 300 -39.51 -36.67 25.11
C SER A 300 -40.36 -36.59 23.83
N ALA A 301 -40.42 -35.41 23.20
CA ALA A 301 -41.01 -35.18 21.88
C ALA A 301 -40.00 -35.52 20.78
#